data_AF-A0AA96KJ20-F1
#
_entry.id   AF-A0AA96KJ20-F1
#
_cell.length_a   1.000
_cell.length_b   1.000
_cell.length_c   1.000
_cell.angle_alpha   90.00
_cell.angle_beta   90.00
_cell.angle_gamma   90.00
#
_symmetry.space_group_name_H-M   'P 1'
#
loop_
_entity.id
_entity.type
_entity.pdbx_description
1 polymer ?
#
loop_
_entity_poly.entity_id
_entity_poly.type
_entity_poly.pdbx_seq_one_letter_code
_entity_poly.pdbx_strand_id
1 'polypeptide(L)'
;MIAQKKNELLLEIYLLLLAGVILFWFVRWGGDLPQVFQNIDLFYILSVIGAYTLSHVFRMMRLAMLSLDQRNQILPLVSCHAVTALPSSMLPFKIGEIIRLGSFFYVLKTRKALAIWLAERFVDISVISLFILILYFFNIDVPKQLRTIFILFFVFSLLALMAFFAVSKVFIYLNRYLVLASSSKHGLQLLKISHHLRQLEDAIFRSFEGRFASVFLLSVFIWLAEIAGMALFLKSLNTDFKAISHYFLAGLSGVFYESTAKVSYDIYQDVVLILLAIIFGLIVFVGKRLSR
;
A
#
# COMPACT_ATOMS: atom_id res chain seq x y z
N MET A 1 25.21 7.90 18.57
CA MET A 1 25.15 9.36 18.31
C MET A 1 25.17 9.72 16.81
N ILE A 2 26.16 9.27 16.02
CA ILE A 2 26.27 9.62 14.58
C ILE A 2 25.11 9.08 13.73
N ALA A 3 24.72 7.81 13.91
CA ALA A 3 23.62 7.19 13.15
C ALA A 3 22.25 7.83 13.44
N GLN A 4 22.01 8.23 14.69
CA GLN A 4 20.78 8.91 15.10
C GLN A 4 20.67 10.30 14.49
N LYS A 5 21.76 11.08 14.49
CA LYS A 5 21.83 12.39 13.84
C LYS A 5 21.62 12.31 12.32
N LYS A 6 22.12 11.25 11.66
CA LYS A 6 21.87 11.00 10.23
C LYS A 6 20.40 10.72 9.93
N ASN A 7 19.74 9.88 10.73
CA ASN A 7 18.33 9.55 10.56
C ASN A 7 17.41 10.76 10.80
N GLU A 8 17.79 11.66 11.70
CA GLU A 8 17.09 12.91 11.94
C GLU A 8 17.17 13.90 10.77
N LEU A 9 18.35 14.02 10.16
CA LEU A 9 18.57 14.86 8.99
C LEU A 9 17.77 14.34 7.78
N LEU A 10 17.78 13.02 7.57
CA LEU A 10 17.01 12.39 6.48
C LEU A 10 15.51 12.67 6.62
N LEU A 11 14.98 12.63 7.85
CA LEU A 11 13.58 12.94 8.12
C LEU A 11 13.25 14.41 7.83
N GLU A 12 14.11 15.36 8.23
CA GLU A 12 13.92 16.78 7.95
C GLU A 12 13.95 17.07 6.44
N ILE A 13 14.92 16.52 5.72
CA ILE A 13 14.99 16.62 4.26
C ILE A 13 13.72 16.05 3.63
N TYR A 14 13.24 14.90 4.11
CA TYR A 14 12.02 14.29 3.58
C TYR A 14 10.77 15.16 3.83
N LEU A 15 10.61 15.74 5.02
CA LEU A 15 9.49 16.63 5.32
C LEU A 15 9.54 17.92 4.49
N LEU A 16 10.74 18.46 4.23
CA LEU A 16 10.92 19.61 3.33
C LEU A 16 10.55 19.26 1.89
N LEU A 17 10.98 18.09 1.39
CA LEU A 17 10.60 17.61 0.07
C LEU A 17 9.09 17.41 -0.04
N LEU A 18 8.45 16.83 0.98
CA LEU A 18 7.01 16.66 1.04
C LEU A 18 6.27 18.00 0.99
N ALA A 19 6.73 19.00 1.77
CA ALA A 19 6.18 20.35 1.70
C ALA A 19 6.32 20.94 0.29
N GLY A 20 7.45 20.73 -0.37
CA GLY A 20 7.66 21.09 -1.78
C GLY A 20 6.69 20.40 -2.74
N VAL A 21 6.42 19.10 -2.55
CA VAL A 21 5.43 18.33 -3.34
C VAL A 21 4.02 18.89 -3.14
N ILE A 22 3.62 19.18 -1.90
CA ILE A 22 2.31 19.77 -1.59
C ILE A 22 2.18 21.14 -2.25
N LEU A 23 3.20 22.01 -2.15
CA LEU A 23 3.21 23.32 -2.80
C LEU A 23 3.11 23.20 -4.31
N PHE A 24 3.89 22.30 -4.92
CA PHE A 24 3.83 22.04 -6.35
C PHE A 24 2.43 21.58 -6.79
N TRP A 25 1.79 20.71 -6.01
CA TRP A 25 0.42 20.26 -6.26
C TRP A 25 -0.57 21.43 -6.26
N PHE A 26 -0.49 22.33 -5.26
CA PHE A 26 -1.35 23.51 -5.19
C PHE A 26 -1.09 24.49 -6.35
N VAL A 27 0.15 24.68 -6.79
CA VAL A 27 0.45 25.51 -7.96
C VAL A 27 -0.13 24.90 -9.24
N ARG A 28 -0.07 23.57 -9.38
CA ARG A 28 -0.53 22.88 -10.60
C ARG A 28 -2.05 22.78 -10.70
N TRP A 29 -2.73 22.50 -9.59
CA TRP A 29 -4.15 22.12 -9.56
C TRP A 29 -5.04 23.09 -8.76
N GLY A 30 -4.44 24.00 -7.98
CA GLY A 30 -5.18 24.92 -7.12
C GLY A 30 -6.17 25.82 -7.86
N GLY A 31 -5.85 26.19 -9.10
CA GLY A 31 -6.73 26.97 -9.97
C GLY A 31 -7.94 26.19 -10.48
N ASP A 32 -7.83 24.86 -10.60
CA ASP A 32 -8.88 23.99 -11.13
C ASP A 32 -9.84 23.50 -10.02
N LEU A 33 -9.46 23.62 -8.74
CA LEU A 33 -10.30 23.19 -7.61
C LEU A 33 -11.72 23.75 -7.68
N PRO A 34 -11.95 25.07 -7.87
CA PRO A 34 -13.31 25.59 -7.93
C PRO A 34 -14.13 24.95 -9.05
N GLN A 35 -13.52 24.64 -10.21
CA GLN A 35 -14.20 24.04 -11.35
C GLN A 35 -14.53 22.56 -11.12
N VAL A 36 -13.64 21.82 -10.45
CA VAL A 36 -13.83 20.39 -10.13
C VAL A 36 -14.94 20.17 -9.10
N PHE A 37 -15.10 21.09 -8.15
CA PHE A 37 -16.18 21.02 -7.15
C PHE A 37 -17.44 21.78 -7.56
N GLN A 38 -17.40 22.56 -8.64
CA GLN A 38 -18.58 23.25 -9.17
C GLN A 38 -19.61 22.22 -9.66
N ASN A 39 -20.87 22.42 -9.27
CA ASN A 39 -22.03 21.59 -9.64
C ASN A 39 -22.06 20.17 -9.06
N ILE A 40 -21.20 19.82 -8.11
CA ILE A 40 -21.29 18.57 -7.35
C ILE A 40 -21.89 18.85 -5.98
N ASP A 41 -22.90 18.06 -5.59
CA ASP A 41 -23.51 18.17 -4.26
C ASP A 41 -22.45 17.89 -3.16
N LEU A 42 -22.45 18.75 -2.14
CA LEU A 42 -21.61 18.62 -0.96
C LEU A 42 -21.71 17.23 -0.32
N PHE A 43 -22.90 16.60 -0.36
CA PHE A 43 -23.07 15.24 0.13
C PHE A 43 -22.15 14.23 -0.58
N TYR A 44 -22.04 14.29 -1.90
CA TYR A 44 -21.16 13.38 -2.65
C TYR A 44 -19.69 13.68 -2.37
N ILE A 45 -19.30 14.95 -2.31
CA ILE A 45 -17.94 15.37 -1.98
C ILE A 45 -17.51 14.79 -0.62
N LEU A 46 -18.32 15.02 0.42
CA LEU A 46 -18.04 14.52 1.76
C LEU A 46 -18.05 13.00 1.83
N SER A 47 -18.94 12.34 1.08
CA SER A 47 -19.02 10.88 1.08
C SER A 47 -17.80 10.22 0.40
N VAL A 48 -17.32 10.78 -0.71
CA VAL A 48 -16.10 10.30 -1.41
C VAL A 48 -14.86 10.50 -0.51
N ILE A 49 -14.71 11.71 0.04
CA ILE A 49 -13.62 12.04 0.98
C ILE A 49 -13.66 11.14 2.22
N GLY A 50 -14.85 10.92 2.78
CA GLY A 50 -15.06 10.08 3.94
C GLY A 50 -14.73 8.62 3.68
N ALA A 51 -15.21 8.05 2.56
CA ALA A 51 -14.91 6.69 2.16
C ALA A 51 -13.40 6.47 1.93
N TYR A 52 -12.73 7.41 1.26
CA TYR A 52 -11.30 7.29 1.01
C TYR A 52 -10.45 7.48 2.28
N THR A 53 -10.86 8.39 3.17
CA THR A 53 -10.22 8.55 4.49
C THR A 53 -10.39 7.28 5.32
N LEU A 54 -11.59 6.69 5.33
CA LEU A 54 -11.87 5.46 6.04
C LEU A 54 -11.01 4.29 5.54
N SER A 55 -10.80 4.20 4.23
CA SER A 55 -9.88 3.24 3.62
C SER A 55 -8.46 3.39 4.17
N HIS A 56 -7.94 4.61 4.29
CA HIS A 56 -6.63 4.86 4.90
C HIS A 56 -6.58 4.55 6.39
N VAL A 57 -7.64 4.88 7.14
CA VAL A 57 -7.74 4.49 8.56
C VAL A 57 -7.66 2.97 8.72
N PHE A 58 -8.38 2.20 7.90
CA PHE A 58 -8.30 0.74 7.95
C PHE A 58 -6.91 0.21 7.55
N ARG A 59 -6.21 0.85 6.60
CA ARG A 59 -4.81 0.52 6.29
C ARG A 59 -3.88 0.74 7.47
N MET A 60 -4.05 1.87 8.16
CA MET A 60 -3.28 2.18 9.37
C MET A 60 -3.56 1.19 10.50
N MET A 61 -4.83 0.84 10.72
CA MET A 61 -5.23 -0.20 11.69
C MET A 61 -4.63 -1.55 11.32
N ARG A 62 -4.61 -1.91 10.03
CA ARG A 62 -4.02 -3.17 9.54
C ARG A 62 -2.53 -3.21 9.78
N LEU A 63 -1.81 -2.12 9.50
CA LEU A 63 -0.39 -1.99 9.79
C LEU A 63 -0.12 -2.12 11.29
N ALA A 64 -0.95 -1.51 12.13
CA ALA A 64 -0.87 -1.67 13.58
C ALA A 64 -1.04 -3.14 14.01
N MET A 65 -2.01 -3.87 13.45
CA MET A 65 -2.22 -5.30 13.73
C MET A 65 -1.02 -6.16 13.32
N LEU A 66 -0.46 -5.93 12.14
CA LEU A 66 0.70 -6.66 11.61
C LEU A 66 2.01 -6.37 12.39
N SER A 67 2.05 -5.26 13.13
CA SER A 67 3.19 -4.83 13.95
C SER A 67 2.94 -4.92 15.47
N LEU A 68 1.86 -5.55 15.93
CA LEU A 68 1.52 -5.70 17.35
C LEU A 68 2.58 -6.45 18.18
N ASP A 69 3.46 -7.23 17.55
CA ASP A 69 4.64 -7.85 18.19
C ASP A 69 5.73 -6.82 18.54
N GLN A 70 5.70 -5.63 17.93
CA GLN A 70 6.59 -4.50 18.18
C GLN A 70 5.78 -3.23 18.48
N ARG A 71 4.96 -3.28 19.53
CA ARG A 71 3.98 -2.23 19.89
C ARG A 71 4.54 -0.80 19.87
N ASN A 72 5.78 -0.63 20.32
CA ASN A 72 6.46 0.68 20.38
C ASN A 72 6.71 1.30 18.98
N GLN A 73 6.66 0.50 17.92
CA GLN A 73 6.90 0.93 16.54
C GLN A 73 5.60 1.16 15.76
N ILE A 74 4.42 0.88 16.33
CA ILE A 74 3.12 1.06 15.67
C ILE A 74 2.92 2.51 15.24
N LEU A 75 3.04 3.46 16.18
CA LEU A 75 2.81 4.87 15.88
C LEU A 75 3.81 5.41 14.83
N PRO A 76 5.14 5.19 14.97
CA PRO A 76 6.08 5.53 13.90
C PRO A 76 5.74 4.92 12.55
N LEU A 77 5.32 3.65 12.50
CA LEU A 77 4.99 2.95 11.27
C LEU A 77 3.74 3.53 10.59
N VAL A 78 2.68 3.79 11.37
CA VAL A 78 1.44 4.41 10.90
C VAL A 78 1.70 5.83 10.40
N SER A 79 2.50 6.61 11.13
CA SER A 79 2.89 7.95 10.69
C SER A 79 3.71 7.91 9.40
N CYS A 80 4.67 7.00 9.27
CA CYS A 80 5.42 6.82 8.02
C CYS A 80 4.50 6.47 6.84
N HIS A 81 3.50 5.60 7.06
CA HIS A 81 2.51 5.30 6.04
C HIS A 81 1.72 6.55 5.61
N ALA A 82 1.21 7.33 6.57
CA ALA A 82 0.43 8.54 6.30
C ALA A 82 1.23 9.58 5.50
N VAL A 83 2.47 9.85 5.91
CA VAL A 83 3.32 10.87 5.29
C VAL A 83 3.81 10.43 3.90
N THR A 84 3.99 9.12 3.68
CA THR A 84 4.43 8.58 2.39
C THR A 84 3.28 8.31 1.42
N ALA A 85 2.02 8.31 1.86
CA ALA A 85 0.88 7.97 1.04
C ALA A 85 0.69 8.92 -0.16
N LEU A 86 0.83 10.24 0.05
CA LEU A 86 0.76 11.25 -1.02
C LEU A 86 1.82 11.08 -2.11
N PRO A 87 3.14 11.14 -1.80
CA PRO A 87 4.15 10.96 -2.85
C PRO A 87 4.08 9.56 -3.48
N SER A 88 3.54 8.57 -2.77
CA SER A 88 3.36 7.23 -3.33
C SER A 88 2.21 7.15 -4.35
N SER A 89 1.13 7.92 -4.19
CA SER A 89 0.02 7.94 -5.15
C SER A 89 0.37 8.69 -6.43
N MET A 90 1.16 9.75 -6.33
CA MET A 90 1.52 10.61 -7.46
C MET A 90 2.54 9.98 -8.42
N LEU A 91 3.25 8.93 -8.00
CA LEU A 91 4.31 8.32 -8.81
C LEU A 91 3.77 7.21 -9.72
N PRO A 92 4.09 7.24 -11.03
CA PRO A 92 3.63 6.23 -11.97
C PRO A 92 4.30 4.87 -11.72
N PHE A 93 3.75 3.83 -12.37
CA PHE A 93 4.29 2.46 -12.37
C PHE A 93 4.47 1.83 -10.97
N LYS A 94 3.68 2.27 -9.98
CA LYS A 94 3.80 1.84 -8.58
C LYS A 94 5.18 2.05 -7.96
N ILE A 95 5.99 2.97 -8.49
CA ILE A 95 7.28 3.37 -7.87
C ILE A 95 7.05 3.87 -6.44
N GLY A 96 5.89 4.44 -6.15
CA GLY A 96 5.46 4.82 -4.80
C GLY A 96 5.53 3.69 -3.77
N GLU A 97 5.32 2.43 -4.16
CA GLU A 97 5.46 1.29 -3.23
C GLU A 97 6.90 1.12 -2.74
N ILE A 98 7.90 1.53 -3.53
CA ILE A 98 9.32 1.52 -3.11
C ILE A 98 9.54 2.56 -2.01
N ILE A 99 8.93 3.76 -2.14
CA ILE A 99 9.00 4.80 -1.10
C ILE A 99 8.37 4.29 0.19
N ARG A 100 7.17 3.70 0.09
CA ARG A 100 6.48 3.11 1.24
C ARG A 100 7.33 2.01 1.90
N LEU A 101 7.89 1.09 1.13
CA LEU A 101 8.76 0.04 1.65
C LEU A 101 10.04 0.60 2.29
N GLY A 102 10.63 1.63 1.68
CA GLY A 102 11.76 2.37 2.24
C GLY A 102 11.44 2.98 3.62
N SER A 103 10.23 3.49 3.79
CA SER A 103 9.75 4.01 5.09
C SER A 103 9.60 2.90 6.13
N PHE A 104 9.21 1.69 5.73
CA PHE A 104 9.17 0.55 6.64
C PHE A 104 10.57 0.16 7.09
N PHE A 105 11.57 0.23 6.20
CA PHE A 105 12.98 0.00 6.58
C PHE A 105 13.56 1.08 7.48
N TYR A 106 13.02 2.30 7.44
CA TYR A 106 13.40 3.37 8.35
C TYR A 106 12.96 3.06 9.80
N VAL A 107 11.78 2.47 9.98
CA VAL A 107 11.19 2.19 11.29
C VAL A 107 11.55 0.80 11.82
N LEU A 108 11.39 -0.22 10.99
CA LEU A 108 11.51 -1.64 11.35
C LEU A 108 12.82 -2.23 10.84
N LYS A 109 13.25 -3.33 11.46
CA LYS A 109 14.32 -4.18 10.91
C LYS A 109 13.93 -4.69 9.51
N THR A 110 14.89 -4.75 8.59
CA THR A 110 14.69 -5.12 7.17
C THR A 110 13.79 -6.34 6.96
N ARG A 111 13.99 -7.39 7.76
CA ARG A 111 13.20 -8.63 7.65
C ARG A 111 11.74 -8.44 8.02
N LYS A 112 11.46 -7.70 9.11
CA LYS A 112 10.09 -7.46 9.59
C LYS A 112 9.35 -6.53 8.64
N ALA A 113 10.02 -5.49 8.13
CA ALA A 113 9.46 -4.62 7.10
C ALA A 113 9.05 -5.39 5.83
N LEU A 114 9.93 -6.27 5.32
CA LEU A 114 9.60 -7.14 4.19
C LEU A 114 8.45 -8.09 4.52
N ALA A 115 8.44 -8.68 5.71
CA ALA A 115 7.37 -9.59 6.14
C ALA A 115 6.00 -8.91 6.19
N ILE A 116 5.91 -7.70 6.77
CA ILE A 116 4.66 -6.92 6.81
C ILE A 116 4.24 -6.56 5.39
N TRP A 117 5.16 -6.07 4.56
CA TRP A 117 4.84 -5.69 3.18
C TRP A 117 4.31 -6.88 2.36
N LEU A 118 4.97 -8.03 2.42
CA LEU A 118 4.51 -9.26 1.75
C LEU A 118 3.15 -9.73 2.30
N ALA A 119 2.96 -9.67 3.62
CA ALA A 119 1.70 -10.01 4.27
C ALA A 119 0.53 -9.14 3.76
N GLU A 120 0.73 -7.82 3.68
CA GLU A 120 -0.29 -6.91 3.14
C GLU A 120 -0.66 -7.27 1.69
N ARG A 121 0.33 -7.50 0.83
CA ARG A 121 0.10 -7.87 -0.57
C ARG A 121 -0.68 -9.17 -0.67
N PHE A 122 -0.28 -10.19 0.09
CA PHE A 122 -0.96 -11.48 0.08
C PHE A 122 -2.44 -11.37 0.46
N VAL A 123 -2.76 -10.60 1.51
CA VAL A 123 -4.15 -10.44 1.96
C VAL A 123 -4.93 -9.60 0.95
N ASP A 124 -4.34 -8.55 0.37
CA ASP A 124 -4.98 -7.74 -0.68
C ASP A 124 -5.35 -8.60 -1.89
N ILE A 125 -4.42 -9.44 -2.38
CA ILE A 125 -4.67 -10.39 -3.46
C ILE A 125 -5.83 -11.33 -3.09
N SER A 126 -5.80 -11.88 -1.87
CA SER A 126 -6.80 -12.85 -1.41
C SER A 126 -8.21 -12.25 -1.35
N VAL A 127 -8.35 -11.02 -0.85
CA VAL A 127 -9.64 -10.31 -0.77
C VAL A 127 -10.16 -9.96 -2.16
N ILE A 128 -9.31 -9.45 -3.05
CA ILE A 128 -9.70 -9.15 -4.44
C ILE A 128 -10.18 -10.44 -5.14
N SER A 129 -9.44 -11.54 -4.99
CA SER A 129 -9.84 -12.84 -5.53
C SER A 129 -11.19 -13.30 -4.99
N LEU A 130 -11.44 -13.13 -3.68
CA LEU A 130 -12.72 -13.45 -3.07
C LEU A 130 -13.87 -12.61 -3.68
N PHE A 131 -13.69 -11.30 -3.83
CA PHE A 131 -14.71 -10.44 -4.44
C PHE A 131 -15.05 -10.87 -5.87
N ILE A 132 -14.05 -11.23 -6.65
CA ILE A 132 -14.26 -11.69 -8.02
C ILE A 132 -15.00 -13.04 -8.05
N LEU A 133 -14.63 -13.98 -7.18
CA LEU A 133 -15.32 -15.26 -7.07
C LEU A 133 -16.80 -15.06 -6.70
N ILE A 134 -17.09 -14.11 -5.80
CA ILE A 134 -18.45 -13.71 -5.44
C ILE A 134 -19.19 -13.17 -6.66
N LEU A 135 -18.60 -12.27 -7.44
CA LEU A 135 -19.23 -11.73 -8.66
C LEU A 135 -19.59 -12.85 -9.66
N TYR A 136 -18.68 -13.80 -9.87
CA TYR A 136 -18.95 -14.97 -10.74
C TYR A 136 -20.03 -15.88 -10.18
N PHE A 137 -20.03 -16.13 -8.87
CA PHE A 137 -21.03 -16.97 -8.21
C PHE A 137 -22.44 -16.40 -8.39
N PHE A 138 -22.58 -15.08 -8.37
CA PHE A 138 -23.85 -14.38 -8.61
C PHE A 138 -24.14 -14.08 -10.08
N ASN A 139 -23.36 -14.60 -11.03
CA ASN A 139 -23.50 -14.35 -12.47
C ASN A 139 -23.51 -12.85 -12.84
N ILE A 140 -22.76 -12.03 -12.10
CA ILE A 140 -22.62 -10.61 -12.40
C ILE A 140 -21.58 -10.45 -13.51
N ASP A 141 -21.97 -9.79 -14.60
CA ASP A 141 -21.09 -9.56 -15.74
C ASP A 141 -19.88 -8.70 -15.37
N VAL A 142 -18.70 -9.33 -15.37
CA VAL A 142 -17.42 -8.63 -15.21
C VAL A 142 -16.89 -8.23 -16.60
N PRO A 143 -16.64 -6.93 -16.85
CA PRO A 143 -16.01 -6.44 -18.08
C PRO A 143 -14.76 -7.25 -18.45
N LYS A 144 -14.62 -7.58 -19.74
CA LYS A 144 -13.53 -8.44 -20.24
C LYS A 144 -12.15 -7.92 -19.84
N GLN A 145 -11.96 -6.60 -19.84
CA GLN A 145 -10.70 -5.95 -19.50
C GLN A 145 -10.34 -6.14 -18.02
N LEU A 146 -11.30 -5.95 -17.10
CA LEU A 146 -11.09 -6.20 -15.67
C LEU A 146 -10.73 -7.67 -15.42
N ARG A 147 -11.46 -8.58 -16.06
CA ARG A 147 -11.23 -10.02 -15.97
C ARG A 147 -9.79 -10.39 -16.36
N THR A 148 -9.28 -9.89 -17.49
CA THR A 148 -7.91 -10.17 -17.94
C THR A 148 -6.87 -9.69 -16.94
N ILE A 149 -6.99 -8.44 -16.45
CA ILE A 149 -6.04 -7.89 -15.47
C ILE A 149 -6.07 -8.69 -14.18
N PHE A 150 -7.26 -9.07 -13.71
CA PHE A 150 -7.37 -9.87 -12.50
C PHE A 150 -6.76 -11.26 -12.65
N ILE A 151 -6.98 -11.94 -13.78
CA ILE A 151 -6.35 -13.23 -14.05
C ILE A 151 -4.83 -13.07 -14.07
N LEU A 152 -4.29 -12.08 -14.77
CA LEU A 152 -2.85 -11.81 -14.81
C LEU A 152 -2.29 -11.54 -13.41
N PHE A 153 -2.94 -10.67 -12.65
CA PHE A 153 -2.51 -10.32 -11.29
C PHE A 153 -2.59 -11.53 -10.35
N PHE A 154 -3.66 -12.33 -10.42
CA PHE A 154 -3.83 -13.54 -9.63
C PHE A 154 -2.80 -14.60 -9.98
N VAL A 155 -2.61 -14.91 -11.27
CA VAL A 155 -1.62 -15.89 -11.74
C VAL A 155 -0.22 -15.47 -11.34
N PHE A 156 0.16 -14.22 -11.58
CA PHE A 156 1.49 -13.72 -11.21
C PHE A 156 1.71 -13.78 -9.70
N SER A 157 0.70 -13.41 -8.91
CA SER A 157 0.76 -13.46 -7.45
C SER A 157 0.85 -14.89 -6.92
N LEU A 158 0.07 -15.81 -7.50
CA LEU A 158 0.09 -17.23 -7.15
C LEU A 158 1.45 -17.85 -7.50
N LEU A 159 1.98 -17.55 -8.69
CA LEU A 159 3.32 -17.98 -9.11
C LEU A 159 4.40 -17.41 -8.19
N ALA A 160 4.32 -16.14 -7.80
CA ALA A 160 5.26 -15.52 -6.87
C ALA A 160 5.21 -16.19 -5.49
N LEU A 161 4.00 -16.50 -4.99
CA LEU A 161 3.81 -17.21 -3.73
C LEU A 161 4.35 -18.65 -3.81
N MET A 162 4.03 -19.38 -4.88
CA MET A 162 4.52 -20.73 -5.11
C MET A 162 6.04 -20.75 -5.25
N ALA A 163 6.62 -19.80 -5.98
CA ALA A 163 8.06 -19.64 -6.08
C ALA A 163 8.68 -19.38 -4.70
N PHE A 164 8.09 -18.49 -3.90
CA PHE A 164 8.55 -18.22 -2.53
C PHE A 164 8.53 -19.49 -1.64
N PHE A 165 7.43 -20.25 -1.66
CA PHE A 165 7.33 -21.50 -0.90
C PHE A 165 8.26 -22.59 -1.43
N ALA A 166 8.33 -22.77 -2.74
CA ALA A 166 9.20 -23.75 -3.38
C ALA A 166 10.66 -23.46 -3.02
N VAL A 167 11.08 -22.20 -3.16
CA VAL A 167 12.42 -21.73 -2.80
C VAL A 167 12.69 -21.98 -1.31
N SER A 168 11.76 -21.64 -0.41
CA SER A 168 11.95 -21.90 1.03
C SER A 168 12.11 -23.40 1.36
N LYS A 169 11.32 -24.28 0.74
CA LYS A 169 11.37 -25.73 1.00
C LYS A 169 12.54 -26.43 0.32
N VAL A 170 12.84 -26.11 -0.94
CA VAL A 170 13.98 -26.67 -1.68
C VAL A 170 15.29 -26.33 -0.98
N PHE A 171 15.39 -25.14 -0.40
CA PHE A 171 16.59 -24.75 0.33
C PHE A 171 16.84 -25.54 1.62
N ILE A 172 15.84 -26.19 2.22
CA ILE A 172 16.05 -27.10 3.36
C ILE A 172 16.86 -28.33 2.91
N TYR A 173 16.49 -28.91 1.76
CA TYR A 173 17.20 -30.05 1.19
C TYR A 173 18.60 -29.65 0.68
N LEU A 174 18.68 -28.50 0.00
CA LEU A 174 19.94 -28.00 -0.54
C LEU A 174 20.93 -27.63 0.58
N ASN A 175 20.46 -27.09 1.70
CA ASN A 175 21.30 -26.83 2.87
C ASN A 175 21.94 -28.10 3.43
N ARG A 176 21.19 -29.21 3.55
CA ARG A 176 21.73 -30.48 4.05
C ARG A 176 22.87 -30.98 3.16
N TYR A 177 22.70 -30.89 1.85
CA TYR A 177 23.74 -31.29 0.90
C TYR A 177 24.94 -30.33 0.94
N LEU A 178 24.70 -29.00 0.92
CA LEU A 178 25.76 -28.00 0.90
C LEU A 178 26.63 -28.00 2.17
N VAL A 179 26.03 -28.21 3.34
CA VAL A 179 26.78 -28.31 4.61
C VAL A 179 27.70 -29.54 4.63
N LEU A 180 27.28 -30.64 4.01
CA LEU A 180 28.05 -31.89 3.99
C LEU A 180 29.08 -31.95 2.84
N ALA A 181 28.82 -31.27 1.72
CA ALA A 181 29.58 -31.45 0.48
C ALA A 181 30.34 -30.21 -0.02
N SER A 182 30.07 -29.00 0.49
CA SER A 182 30.63 -27.76 -0.09
C SER A 182 31.33 -26.87 0.93
N SER A 183 32.66 -26.73 0.80
CA SER A 183 33.48 -25.70 1.45
C SER A 183 33.64 -24.44 0.60
N SER A 184 32.92 -24.34 -0.52
CA SER A 184 33.05 -23.24 -1.49
C SER A 184 32.42 -21.93 -0.98
N LYS A 185 32.98 -20.78 -1.41
CA LYS A 185 32.43 -19.45 -1.11
C LYS A 185 30.96 -19.32 -1.57
N HIS A 186 30.63 -19.90 -2.73
CA HIS A 186 29.27 -19.89 -3.28
C HIS A 186 28.30 -20.77 -2.47
N GLY A 187 28.74 -21.95 -2.00
CA GLY A 187 27.94 -22.80 -1.11
C GLY A 187 27.59 -22.08 0.20
N LEU A 188 28.56 -21.37 0.78
CA LEU A 188 28.33 -20.56 2.00
C LEU A 188 27.38 -19.39 1.75
N GLN A 189 27.47 -18.71 0.59
CA GLN A 189 26.53 -17.64 0.21
C GLN A 189 25.11 -18.18 0.08
N LEU A 190 24.94 -19.33 -0.55
CA LEU A 190 23.64 -19.96 -0.74
C LEU A 190 23.02 -20.39 0.61
N LEU A 191 23.84 -20.89 1.53
CA LEU A 191 23.43 -21.20 2.90
C LEU A 191 22.94 -19.94 3.65
N LYS A 192 23.64 -18.81 3.51
CA LYS A 192 23.23 -17.53 4.10
C LYS A 192 21.89 -17.03 3.55
N ILE A 193 21.71 -17.10 2.23
CA ILE A 193 20.44 -16.73 1.56
C ILE A 193 19.30 -17.59 2.09
N SER A 194 19.48 -18.90 2.12
CA SER A 194 18.51 -19.85 2.66
C SER A 194 18.13 -19.53 4.11
N HIS A 195 19.12 -19.28 4.97
CA HIS A 195 18.88 -18.91 6.36
C HIS A 195 18.06 -17.61 6.49
N HIS A 196 18.35 -16.60 5.67
CA HIS A 196 17.58 -15.35 5.66
C HIS A 196 16.14 -15.53 5.15
N LEU A 197 15.93 -16.38 4.14
CA LEU A 197 14.59 -16.68 3.64
C LEU A 197 13.75 -17.43 4.68
N ARG A 198 14.36 -18.37 5.41
CA ARG A 198 13.68 -19.06 6.51
C ARG A 198 13.26 -18.10 7.62
N GLN A 199 14.16 -17.18 7.99
CA GLN A 199 13.84 -16.13 8.97
C GLN A 199 12.75 -15.17 8.47
N LEU A 200 12.67 -14.93 7.17
CA LEU A 200 11.60 -14.14 6.57
C LEU A 200 10.26 -14.87 6.63
N GLU A 201 10.23 -16.16 6.31
CA GLU A 201 9.04 -17.02 6.47
C GLU A 201 8.54 -16.97 7.93
N ASP A 202 9.42 -17.19 8.91
CA ASP A 202 9.06 -17.14 10.33
C ASP A 202 8.53 -15.74 10.73
N ALA A 203 9.10 -14.67 10.18
CA ALA A 203 8.64 -13.31 10.43
C ALA A 203 7.25 -13.04 9.81
N ILE A 204 6.94 -13.62 8.65
CA ILE A 204 5.60 -13.55 8.04
C ILE A 204 4.59 -14.28 8.93
N PHE A 205 4.87 -15.52 9.33
CA PHE A 205 3.97 -16.29 10.19
C PHE A 205 3.70 -15.57 11.51
N ARG A 206 4.72 -15.07 12.20
CA ARG A 206 4.57 -14.29 13.44
C ARG A 206 3.77 -13.00 13.27
N SER A 207 3.74 -12.42 12.07
CA SER A 207 2.94 -11.23 11.79
C SER A 207 1.44 -11.55 11.70
N PHE A 208 1.09 -12.78 11.33
CA PHE A 208 -0.29 -13.25 11.21
C PHE A 208 -0.80 -14.03 12.42
N GLU A 209 0.09 -14.60 13.23
CA GLU A 209 -0.25 -15.46 14.36
C GLU A 209 -1.28 -14.81 15.30
N GLY A 210 -2.47 -15.43 15.40
CA GLY A 210 -3.60 -14.95 16.20
C GLY A 210 -4.33 -13.71 15.66
N ARG A 211 -3.95 -13.18 14.50
CA ARG A 211 -4.46 -11.89 13.96
C ARG A 211 -4.97 -11.98 12.52
N PHE A 212 -4.85 -13.15 11.88
CA PHE A 212 -5.21 -13.36 10.49
C PHE A 212 -6.63 -12.89 10.16
N ALA A 213 -7.63 -13.27 10.96
CA ALA A 213 -9.02 -12.88 10.73
C ALA A 213 -9.22 -11.35 10.76
N SER A 214 -8.62 -10.66 11.73
CA SER A 214 -8.71 -9.20 11.84
C SER A 214 -8.01 -8.50 10.67
N VAL A 215 -6.82 -8.97 10.28
CA VAL A 215 -6.09 -8.43 9.12
C VAL A 215 -6.88 -8.64 7.83
N PHE A 216 -7.48 -9.82 7.65
CA PHE A 216 -8.30 -10.15 6.50
C PHE A 216 -9.57 -9.29 6.44
N LEU A 217 -10.29 -9.15 7.56
CA LEU A 217 -11.47 -8.30 7.67
C LEU A 217 -11.14 -6.82 7.37
N LEU A 218 -10.03 -6.31 7.91
CA LEU A 218 -9.58 -4.95 7.61
C LEU A 218 -9.29 -4.79 6.11
N SER A 219 -8.68 -5.77 5.45
CA SER A 219 -8.50 -5.76 4.00
C SER A 219 -9.83 -5.74 3.24
N VAL A 220 -10.84 -6.49 3.68
CA VAL A 220 -12.20 -6.43 3.10
C VAL A 220 -12.78 -5.02 3.23
N PHE A 221 -12.68 -4.41 4.41
CA PHE A 221 -13.19 -3.06 4.64
C PHE A 221 -12.44 -1.98 3.87
N ILE A 222 -11.12 -2.12 3.70
CA ILE A 222 -10.32 -1.24 2.84
C ILE A 222 -10.89 -1.26 1.41
N TRP A 223 -11.03 -2.45 0.82
CA TRP A 223 -11.51 -2.58 -0.55
C TRP A 223 -12.97 -2.14 -0.72
N LEU A 224 -13.85 -2.45 0.24
CA LEU A 224 -15.23 -1.96 0.22
C LEU A 224 -15.28 -0.43 0.26
N ALA A 225 -14.47 0.20 1.11
CA ALA A 225 -14.41 1.66 1.20
C ALA A 225 -13.88 2.29 -0.09
N GLU A 226 -12.88 1.69 -0.74
CA GLU A 226 -12.37 2.20 -2.02
C GLU A 226 -13.37 2.05 -3.17
N ILE A 227 -14.00 0.87 -3.27
CA ILE A 227 -15.05 0.63 -4.27
C ILE A 227 -16.22 1.57 -4.03
N ALA A 228 -16.63 1.77 -2.77
CA ALA A 228 -17.69 2.70 -2.41
C ALA A 228 -17.33 4.16 -2.76
N GLY A 229 -16.11 4.61 -2.47
CA GLY A 229 -15.63 5.94 -2.83
C GLY A 229 -15.66 6.17 -4.35
N MET A 230 -15.17 5.20 -5.12
CA MET A 230 -15.21 5.25 -6.58
C MET A 230 -16.66 5.24 -7.11
N ALA A 231 -17.52 4.38 -6.56
CA ALA A 231 -18.93 4.28 -6.94
C ALA A 231 -19.70 5.58 -6.68
N LEU A 232 -19.49 6.20 -5.51
CA LEU A 232 -20.10 7.47 -5.14
C LEU A 232 -19.63 8.61 -6.05
N PHE A 233 -18.35 8.62 -6.42
CA PHE A 233 -17.80 9.59 -7.37
C PHE A 233 -18.41 9.45 -8.77
N LEU A 234 -18.54 8.24 -9.31
CA LEU A 234 -19.17 8.06 -10.62
C LEU A 234 -20.65 8.45 -10.60
N LYS A 235 -21.34 8.15 -9.50
CA LYS A 235 -22.72 8.57 -9.30
C LYS A 235 -22.83 10.10 -9.26
N SER A 236 -21.88 10.81 -8.65
CA SER A 236 -21.89 12.27 -8.64
C SER A 236 -21.70 12.89 -10.03
N LEU A 237 -21.04 12.16 -10.94
CA LEU A 237 -20.89 12.53 -12.35
C LEU A 237 -22.03 12.01 -13.26
N ASN A 238 -23.07 11.38 -12.70
CA ASN A 238 -24.11 10.68 -13.46
C ASN A 238 -23.56 9.70 -14.52
N THR A 239 -22.39 9.13 -14.26
CA THR A 239 -21.71 8.21 -15.18
C THR A 239 -22.14 6.77 -14.89
N ASP A 240 -22.30 5.95 -15.95
CA ASP A 240 -22.64 4.53 -15.81
C ASP A 240 -21.58 3.79 -14.97
N PHE A 241 -22.06 2.95 -14.04
CA PHE A 241 -21.25 2.09 -13.19
C PHE A 241 -20.31 1.17 -13.98
N LYS A 242 -20.65 0.85 -15.24
CA LYS A 242 -19.76 0.11 -16.15
C LYS A 242 -18.41 0.80 -16.38
N ALA A 243 -18.36 2.13 -16.21
CA ALA A 243 -17.13 2.91 -16.34
C ALA A 243 -16.12 2.68 -15.20
N ILE A 244 -16.51 2.07 -14.06
CA ILE A 244 -15.56 1.70 -12.98
C ILE A 244 -14.38 0.91 -13.53
N SER A 245 -14.65 0.00 -14.46
CA SER A 245 -13.61 -0.78 -15.12
C SER A 245 -12.55 0.09 -15.78
N HIS A 246 -12.96 1.13 -16.51
CA HIS A 246 -12.07 2.03 -17.20
C HIS A 246 -11.21 2.86 -16.22
N TYR A 247 -11.82 3.42 -15.18
CA TYR A 247 -11.08 4.19 -14.17
C TYR A 247 -10.14 3.33 -13.33
N PHE A 248 -10.56 2.10 -12.99
CA PHE A 248 -9.70 1.13 -12.29
C PHE A 248 -8.47 0.75 -13.14
N LEU A 249 -8.66 0.53 -14.45
CA LEU A 249 -7.56 0.28 -15.40
C LEU A 249 -6.64 1.49 -15.54
N ALA A 250 -7.20 2.69 -15.59
CA ALA A 250 -6.43 3.93 -15.66
C ALA A 250 -5.58 4.18 -14.40
N GLY A 251 -6.05 3.74 -13.23
CA GLY A 251 -5.28 3.75 -11.99
C GLY A 251 -4.17 2.69 -11.95
N LEU A 252 -4.39 1.51 -12.54
CA LEU A 252 -3.42 0.41 -12.56
C LEU A 252 -2.32 0.54 -13.62
N SER A 253 -2.67 1.01 -14.80
CA SER A 253 -1.76 1.03 -15.96
C SER A 253 -0.79 2.21 -15.95
N GLY A 254 -1.07 3.26 -15.17
CA GLY A 254 -0.33 4.53 -15.25
C GLY A 254 -0.41 5.19 -16.64
N VAL A 255 -1.19 4.62 -17.57
CA VAL A 255 -1.40 5.19 -18.89
C VAL A 255 -2.35 6.37 -18.70
N PHE A 256 -1.85 7.54 -19.07
CA PHE A 256 -2.56 8.82 -19.03
C PHE A 256 -3.67 8.83 -20.10
N TYR A 257 -4.75 8.10 -19.86
CA TYR A 257 -6.03 8.49 -20.44
C TYR A 257 -6.54 9.66 -19.60
N GLU A 258 -6.15 10.88 -19.99
CA GLU A 258 -6.66 12.13 -19.44
C GLU A 258 -8.13 12.28 -19.81
N SER A 259 -9.00 11.58 -19.10
CA SER A 259 -10.40 11.98 -19.02
C SER A 259 -10.52 13.00 -17.89
N THR A 260 -11.28 14.08 -18.12
CA THR A 260 -11.57 15.13 -17.12
C THR A 260 -12.12 14.54 -15.82
N ALA A 261 -12.89 13.46 -15.90
CA ALA A 261 -13.41 12.72 -14.75
C ALA A 261 -12.33 11.98 -13.96
N LYS A 262 -11.28 11.44 -14.61
CA LYS A 262 -10.15 10.82 -13.89
C LYS A 262 -9.37 11.87 -13.12
N VAL A 263 -9.02 12.98 -13.79
CA VAL A 263 -8.31 14.09 -13.15
C VAL A 263 -9.08 14.62 -11.94
N SER A 264 -10.41 14.74 -12.08
CA SER A 264 -11.27 15.13 -10.97
C SER A 264 -11.19 14.14 -9.81
N TYR A 265 -11.30 12.82 -10.06
CA TYR A 265 -11.20 11.80 -9.01
C TYR A 265 -9.85 11.81 -8.29
N ASP A 266 -8.77 11.94 -9.04
CA ASP A 266 -7.41 11.98 -8.49
C ASP A 266 -7.25 13.18 -7.55
N ILE A 267 -7.86 14.34 -7.87
CA ILE A 267 -7.90 15.51 -7.00
C ILE A 267 -8.61 15.22 -5.66
N TYR A 268 -9.74 14.48 -5.65
CA TYR A 268 -10.40 14.10 -4.39
C TYR A 268 -9.50 13.24 -3.51
N GLN A 269 -8.77 12.30 -4.10
CA GLN A 269 -7.83 11.44 -3.38
C GLN A 269 -6.65 12.24 -2.84
N ASP A 270 -6.06 13.09 -3.67
CA ASP A 270 -4.91 13.91 -3.31
C ASP A 270 -5.22 14.86 -2.15
N VAL A 271 -6.41 15.47 -2.10
CA VAL A 271 -6.83 16.32 -0.97
C VAL A 271 -6.80 15.55 0.35
N VAL A 272 -7.34 14.32 0.37
CA VAL A 272 -7.29 13.47 1.57
C VAL A 272 -5.85 13.12 1.95
N LEU A 273 -5.02 12.77 0.97
CA LEU A 273 -3.63 12.42 1.21
C LEU A 273 -2.81 13.60 1.70
N ILE A 274 -3.05 14.81 1.20
CA ILE A 274 -2.44 16.06 1.67
C ILE A 274 -2.84 16.30 3.13
N LEU A 275 -4.12 16.19 3.48
CA LEU A 275 -4.58 16.36 4.86
C LEU A 275 -3.92 15.36 5.81
N LEU A 276 -3.88 14.08 5.44
CA LEU A 276 -3.19 13.05 6.22
C LEU A 276 -1.69 13.33 6.35
N ALA A 277 -1.02 13.71 5.26
CA ALA A 277 0.40 14.03 5.25
C ALA A 277 0.73 15.23 6.16
N ILE A 278 -0.10 16.27 6.17
CA ILE A 278 0.05 17.43 7.05
C ILE A 278 -0.15 17.04 8.51
N ILE A 279 -1.26 16.37 8.85
CA ILE A 279 -1.59 15.98 10.23
C ILE A 279 -0.48 15.09 10.80
N PHE A 280 -0.11 14.02 10.11
CA PHE A 280 0.90 13.09 10.60
C PHE A 280 2.32 13.66 10.49
N GLY A 281 2.59 14.52 9.51
CA GLY A 281 3.85 15.27 9.43
C GLY A 281 4.07 16.16 10.64
N LEU A 282 3.01 16.86 11.10
CA LEU A 282 3.03 17.66 12.32
C LEU A 282 3.21 16.79 13.57
N ILE A 283 2.51 15.65 13.68
CA ILE A 283 2.69 14.71 14.80
C ILE A 283 4.14 14.24 14.88
N VAL A 284 4.74 13.85 13.75
CA VAL A 284 6.14 13.42 13.69
C VAL A 284 7.09 14.55 14.06
N PHE A 285 6.84 15.76 13.56
CA PHE A 285 7.66 16.94 13.87
C PHE A 285 7.61 17.33 15.35
N VAL A 286 6.42 17.39 15.93
CA VAL A 286 6.21 17.71 17.36
C VAL A 286 6.78 16.60 18.25
N GLY A 287 6.52 15.33 17.92
CA GLY A 287 7.04 14.18 18.66
C GLY A 287 8.57 14.18 18.72
N LYS A 288 9.24 14.55 17.62
CA LYS A 288 10.69 14.73 17.58
C LYS A 288 11.17 15.87 18.50
N ARG A 289 10.45 16.99 18.53
CA ARG A 289 10.83 18.16 19.34
C ARG A 289 10.69 17.89 20.84
N LEU A 290 9.72 17.06 21.24
CA LEU A 290 9.50 16.65 22.63
C LEU A 290 10.49 15.58 23.12
N SER A 291 11.14 14.84 22.21
CA SER A 291 12.14 13.81 22.57
C SER A 291 13.58 14.33 22.61
N ARG A 292 13.80 15.62 22.34
CA ARG A 292 15.10 16.31 22.49
C ARG A 292 15.16 16.96 23.86
#